data_AF-A0A4S2VMH4-F1
#
_entry.id   AF-A0A4S2VMH4-F1
#
_cell.length_a   1.000
_cell.length_b   1.000
_cell.length_c   1.000
_cell.angle_alpha   90.00
_cell.angle_beta   90.00
_cell.angle_gamma   90.00
#
_symmetry.space_group_name_H-M   'P 1'
#
loop_
_entity.id
_entity.type
_entity.pdbx_description
1 polymer ?
#
loop_
_entity_poly.entity_id
_entity_poly.type
_entity_poly.pdbx_seq_one_letter_code
_entity_poly.pdbx_strand_id
1 'polypeptide(L)'
;MSLRLLRLYPAQFRRDFGDEIAEAYREATEDAGPLARLREGCDIAAHALRLRLRVGSAHRGGRLLAAAAPFALAAMGARAAFLLASTLNRAYVTGRPDFEGPIGHTLVACDLLTLLGAVLALGGRYALGARSAFAGVAGTSACLLAVSLPGALDMPLEHAAYLLPPLLIAALPLLCPADLRPPRRIGSAAGLVALLIWAPLSVAVLALLDADGIGMVPLWRFAVPVLAVLVLAGLPALSGVRTAGGFALAAAPFLVLGHFSGVVGEANAVPCLVLLAATGLAVRLWRRRNSGTAGHA
;
A
#
# COMPACT_ATOMS: atom_id res chain seq x y z
N MET A 1 23.33 10.41 -22.26
CA MET A 1 22.95 10.00 -20.89
C MET A 1 23.87 10.68 -19.86
N SER A 2 23.37 11.17 -18.72
CA SER A 2 24.26 11.76 -17.69
C SER A 2 25.04 10.67 -16.97
N LEU A 3 26.37 10.81 -16.84
CA LEU A 3 27.26 9.92 -16.08
C LEU A 3 26.75 9.62 -14.65
N ARG A 4 25.89 10.48 -14.10
CA ARG A 4 25.26 10.32 -12.79
C ARG A 4 24.28 9.13 -12.73
N LEU A 5 23.56 8.82 -13.81
CA LEU A 5 22.61 7.69 -13.85
C LEU A 5 23.34 6.35 -13.89
N LEU A 6 24.43 6.23 -14.67
CA LEU A 6 25.27 5.03 -14.70
C LEU A 6 25.97 4.76 -13.36
N ARG A 7 26.24 5.80 -12.57
CA ARG A 7 26.83 5.64 -11.22
C ARG A 7 25.90 4.93 -10.24
N LEU A 8 24.60 4.91 -10.50
CA LEU A 8 23.63 4.18 -9.68
C LEU A 8 23.78 2.66 -9.82
N TYR A 9 24.36 2.15 -10.90
CA TYR A 9 24.61 0.70 -11.02
C TYR A 9 25.78 0.24 -10.15
N PRO A 10 25.77 -1.04 -9.69
CA PRO A 10 26.95 -1.68 -9.10
C PRO A 10 28.15 -1.60 -10.05
N ALA A 11 29.36 -1.48 -9.49
CA ALA A 11 30.56 -1.25 -10.29
C ALA A 11 30.88 -2.39 -11.29
N GLN A 12 30.60 -3.63 -10.91
CA GLN A 12 30.76 -4.80 -11.80
C GLN A 12 29.74 -4.75 -12.95
N PHE A 13 28.45 -4.60 -12.63
CA PHE A 13 27.38 -4.53 -13.64
C PHE A 13 27.58 -3.38 -14.65
N ARG A 14 28.11 -2.23 -14.19
CA ARG A 14 28.44 -1.11 -15.08
C ARG A 14 29.59 -1.43 -16.03
N ARG A 15 30.56 -2.26 -15.64
CA ARG A 15 31.66 -2.64 -16.54
C ARG A 15 31.18 -3.58 -17.64
N ASP A 16 30.25 -4.47 -17.30
CA ASP A 16 29.81 -5.53 -18.21
C ASP A 16 28.71 -5.05 -19.17
N PHE A 17 27.79 -4.18 -18.71
CA PHE A 17 26.60 -3.76 -19.46
C PHE A 17 26.44 -2.24 -19.58
N GLY A 18 27.42 -1.44 -19.13
CA GLY A 18 27.30 0.02 -19.07
C GLY A 18 27.10 0.67 -20.43
N ASP A 19 27.81 0.18 -21.45
CA ASP A 19 27.75 0.71 -22.81
C ASP A 19 26.42 0.34 -23.48
N GLU A 20 25.94 -0.89 -23.29
CA GLU A 20 24.64 -1.36 -23.79
C GLU A 20 23.46 -0.58 -23.16
N ILE A 21 23.52 -0.30 -21.85
CA ILE A 21 22.50 0.52 -21.17
C ILE A 21 22.53 1.98 -21.66
N ALA A 22 23.73 2.53 -21.92
CA ALA A 22 23.87 3.89 -22.44
C ALA A 22 23.34 4.00 -23.87
N GLU A 23 23.56 2.97 -24.67
CA GLU A 23 23.04 2.88 -26.04
C GLU A 23 21.53 2.75 -26.06
N ALA A 24 20.97 1.80 -25.30
CA ALA A 24 19.53 1.60 -25.21
C ALA A 24 18.80 2.87 -24.69
N TYR A 25 19.38 3.59 -23.74
CA TYR A 25 18.82 4.87 -23.29
C TYR A 25 18.87 5.94 -24.39
N ARG A 26 19.97 6.00 -25.15
CA ARG A 26 20.11 6.96 -26.25
C ARG A 26 19.05 6.69 -27.30
N GLU A 27 18.92 5.45 -27.75
CA GLU A 27 17.92 5.01 -28.72
C GLU A 27 16.49 5.30 -28.22
N ALA A 28 16.20 5.02 -26.94
CA ALA A 28 14.89 5.30 -26.34
C ALA A 28 14.59 6.81 -26.16
N THR A 29 15.60 7.68 -26.20
CA THR A 29 15.45 9.12 -25.92
C THR A 29 15.74 10.06 -27.08
N GLU A 30 16.19 9.53 -28.23
CA GLU A 30 16.67 10.30 -29.39
C GLU A 30 15.60 11.27 -29.91
N ASP A 31 14.37 10.80 -30.05
CA ASP A 31 13.21 11.60 -30.48
C ASP A 31 12.21 11.88 -29.35
N ALA A 32 12.57 11.56 -28.11
CA ALA A 32 11.65 11.62 -26.99
C ALA A 32 11.55 13.03 -26.41
N GLY A 33 10.32 13.47 -26.10
CA GLY A 33 10.06 14.71 -25.38
C GLY A 33 10.61 14.70 -23.95
N PRO A 34 10.69 15.87 -23.28
CA PRO A 34 11.34 16.01 -21.97
C PRO A 34 10.74 15.10 -20.89
N LEU A 35 9.42 14.88 -20.91
CA LEU A 35 8.74 13.97 -19.99
C LEU A 35 9.12 12.50 -20.20
N ALA A 36 9.28 12.08 -21.45
CA ALA A 36 9.67 10.72 -21.78
C ALA A 36 11.13 10.44 -21.37
N ARG A 37 12.04 11.42 -21.53
CA ARG A 37 13.42 11.31 -21.03
C ARG A 37 13.48 11.20 -19.50
N LEU A 38 12.67 11.98 -18.79
CA LEU A 38 12.61 11.90 -17.33
C LEU A 38 12.08 10.55 -16.86
N ARG A 39 11.02 10.04 -17.51
CA ARG A 39 10.48 8.71 -17.25
C ARG A 39 11.54 7.62 -17.44
N GLU A 40 12.26 7.67 -18.55
CA GLU A 40 13.31 6.70 -18.87
C GLU A 40 14.46 6.76 -17.84
N GLY A 41 14.86 7.97 -17.44
CA GLY A 41 15.84 8.16 -16.37
C GLY A 41 15.39 7.60 -15.02
N CYS A 42 14.11 7.76 -14.67
CA CYS A 42 13.53 7.16 -13.47
C CYS A 42 13.48 5.62 -13.54
N ASP A 43 13.14 5.05 -14.70
CA ASP A 43 13.08 3.60 -14.88
C ASP A 43 14.49 2.98 -14.77
N ILE A 44 15.52 3.63 -15.32
CA ILE A 44 16.93 3.25 -15.14
C ILE A 44 17.36 3.36 -13.67
N ALA A 45 17.04 4.46 -12.99
CA ALA A 45 17.39 4.64 -11.59
C ALA A 45 16.73 3.57 -10.70
N ALA A 46 15.45 3.26 -10.97
CA ALA A 46 14.73 2.21 -10.28
C ALA A 46 15.33 0.82 -10.54
N HIS A 47 15.74 0.54 -11.77
CA HIS A 47 16.42 -0.72 -12.11
C HIS A 47 17.77 -0.85 -11.39
N ALA A 48 18.59 0.20 -11.42
CA ALA A 48 19.87 0.25 -10.74
C ALA A 48 19.74 0.08 -9.22
N LEU A 49 18.72 0.71 -8.61
CA LEU A 49 18.42 0.57 -7.19
C LEU A 49 17.99 -0.87 -6.84
N ARG A 50 17.15 -1.50 -7.67
CA ARG A 50 16.76 -2.91 -7.49
C ARG A 50 17.96 -3.86 -7.57
N LEU A 51 18.91 -3.59 -8.47
CA LEU A 51 20.17 -4.32 -8.58
C LEU A 51 21.02 -4.17 -7.33
N ARG A 52 21.22 -2.94 -6.84
CA ARG A 52 21.99 -2.68 -5.61
C ARG A 52 21.36 -3.29 -4.37
N LEU A 53 20.04 -3.19 -4.24
CA LEU A 53 19.29 -3.74 -3.11
C LEU A 53 19.06 -5.26 -3.22
N ARG A 54 19.50 -5.91 -4.32
CA ARG A 54 19.26 -7.34 -4.61
C ARG A 54 17.76 -7.69 -4.53
N VAL A 55 16.92 -6.82 -5.08
CA VAL A 55 15.44 -6.91 -5.10
C VAL A 55 14.93 -7.55 -6.40
N GLY A 56 15.82 -8.03 -7.27
CA GLY A 56 15.44 -8.78 -8.46
C GLY A 56 14.80 -10.15 -8.16
N SER A 57 14.05 -10.69 -9.11
CA SER A 57 13.37 -11.99 -9.03
C SER A 57 14.32 -13.17 -8.73
N ALA A 58 15.58 -13.07 -9.19
CA ALA A 58 16.66 -14.03 -8.91
C ALA A 58 17.06 -14.10 -7.43
N HIS A 59 16.81 -13.05 -6.64
CA HIS A 59 17.31 -12.92 -5.28
C HIS A 59 16.20 -13.15 -4.23
N ARG A 60 16.57 -13.71 -3.07
CA ARG A 60 15.63 -13.95 -1.95
C ARG A 60 14.93 -12.66 -1.49
N GLY A 61 15.63 -11.52 -1.51
CA GLY A 61 15.08 -10.22 -1.12
C GLY A 61 13.94 -9.75 -2.04
N GLY A 62 14.10 -9.92 -3.36
CA GLY A 62 13.06 -9.60 -4.33
C GLY A 62 11.79 -10.43 -4.17
N ARG A 63 11.95 -11.72 -3.86
CA ARG A 63 10.81 -12.61 -3.57
C ARG A 63 10.09 -12.25 -2.27
N LEU A 64 10.84 -11.87 -1.23
CA LEU A 64 10.26 -11.42 0.04
C LEU A 64 9.49 -10.10 -0.15
N LEU A 65 10.03 -9.16 -0.92
CA LEU A 65 9.35 -7.90 -1.23
C LEU A 65 8.11 -8.12 -2.09
N ALA A 66 8.18 -9.01 -3.09
CA ALA A 66 7.00 -9.39 -3.87
C ALA A 66 5.92 -10.05 -3.01
N ALA A 67 6.31 -10.85 -2.02
CA ALA A 67 5.38 -11.45 -1.06
C ALA A 67 4.78 -10.41 -0.09
N ALA A 68 5.56 -9.41 0.34
CA ALA A 68 5.12 -8.37 1.27
C ALA A 68 4.27 -7.27 0.61
N ALA A 69 4.48 -7.01 -0.67
CA ALA A 69 3.81 -5.97 -1.43
C ALA A 69 2.26 -5.98 -1.37
N PRO A 70 1.55 -7.11 -1.56
CA PRO A 70 0.10 -7.15 -1.42
C PRO A 70 -0.37 -6.84 0.02
N PHE A 71 0.41 -7.21 1.03
CA PHE A 71 0.09 -6.88 2.43
C PHE A 71 0.33 -5.40 2.75
N ALA A 72 1.39 -4.81 2.19
CA ALA A 72 1.62 -3.37 2.30
C ALA A 72 0.49 -2.56 1.64
N LEU A 73 0.06 -2.94 0.42
CA LEU A 73 -1.11 -2.35 -0.25
C LEU A 73 -2.38 -2.54 0.58
N ALA A 74 -2.56 -3.73 1.16
CA ALA A 74 -3.73 -4.02 1.96
C ALA A 74 -3.80 -3.18 3.24
N ALA A 75 -2.68 -3.05 3.94
CA ALA A 75 -2.57 -2.23 5.13
C ALA A 75 -2.78 -0.74 4.83
N MET A 76 -2.27 -0.24 3.70
CA MET A 76 -2.54 1.13 3.26
C MET A 76 -4.02 1.36 2.95
N GLY A 77 -4.66 0.45 2.21
CA GLY A 77 -6.09 0.53 1.93
C GLY A 77 -6.93 0.50 3.20
N ALA A 78 -6.58 -0.36 4.16
CA ALA A 78 -7.25 -0.45 5.45
C ALA A 78 -7.08 0.83 6.29
N ARG A 79 -5.85 1.39 6.34
CA ARG A 79 -5.59 2.67 7.00
C ARG A 79 -6.41 3.81 6.37
N ALA A 80 -6.40 3.92 5.04
CA ALA A 80 -7.16 4.94 4.33
C ALA A 80 -8.67 4.81 4.58
N ALA A 81 -9.21 3.59 4.52
CA ALA A 81 -10.61 3.32 4.85
C ALA A 81 -10.95 3.69 6.29
N PHE A 82 -10.08 3.39 7.25
CA PHE A 82 -10.24 3.76 8.66
C PHE A 82 -10.27 5.28 8.86
N LEU A 83 -9.33 6.01 8.22
CA LEU A 83 -9.28 7.47 8.29
C LEU A 83 -10.53 8.10 7.68
N LEU A 84 -10.93 7.67 6.48
CA LEU A 84 -12.16 8.14 5.83
C LEU A 84 -13.40 7.85 6.66
N ALA A 85 -13.54 6.64 7.20
CA ALA A 85 -14.67 6.28 8.05
C ALA A 85 -14.71 7.12 9.33
N SER A 86 -13.55 7.39 9.93
CA SER A 86 -13.44 8.21 11.14
C SER A 86 -13.80 9.66 10.88
N THR A 87 -13.35 10.24 9.77
CA THR A 87 -13.70 11.60 9.35
C THR A 87 -15.20 11.73 9.07
N LEU A 88 -15.78 10.77 8.35
CA LEU A 88 -17.23 10.77 8.05
C LEU A 88 -18.08 10.59 9.31
N ASN A 89 -17.70 9.66 10.18
CA ASN A 89 -18.43 9.41 11.43
C ASN A 89 -18.37 10.64 12.34
N ARG A 90 -17.20 11.26 12.50
CA ARG A 90 -17.08 12.49 13.28
C ARG A 90 -17.95 13.61 12.70
N ALA A 91 -17.92 13.81 11.38
CA ALA A 91 -18.76 14.79 10.71
C ALA A 91 -20.26 14.56 10.96
N TYR A 92 -20.69 13.32 10.97
CA TYR A 92 -22.06 12.93 11.28
C TYR A 92 -22.42 13.22 12.74
N VAL A 93 -21.60 12.78 13.69
CA VAL A 93 -21.86 12.89 15.14
C VAL A 93 -21.81 14.34 15.63
N THR A 94 -20.85 15.14 15.18
CA THR A 94 -20.70 16.53 15.61
C THR A 94 -21.61 17.49 14.85
N GLY A 95 -22.23 17.03 13.75
CA GLY A 95 -22.92 17.89 12.78
C GLY A 95 -21.98 18.88 12.09
N ARG A 96 -20.67 18.78 12.30
CA ARG A 96 -19.65 19.65 11.73
C ARG A 96 -18.73 18.81 10.85
N PRO A 97 -18.76 19.00 9.53
CA PRO A 97 -17.76 18.37 8.69
C PRO A 97 -16.37 18.83 9.12
N ASP A 98 -15.48 17.91 9.48
CA ASP A 98 -14.02 18.14 9.67
C ASP A 98 -13.32 18.70 8.40
N PHE A 99 -14.10 19.01 7.36
CA PHE A 99 -13.72 19.70 6.14
C PHE A 99 -13.65 21.24 6.29
N GLU A 100 -13.54 21.80 7.50
CA GLU A 100 -13.65 23.25 7.75
C GLU A 100 -12.58 24.10 7.03
N GLY A 101 -11.63 23.49 6.31
CA GLY A 101 -10.69 24.20 5.45
C GLY A 101 -10.20 23.39 4.23
N PRO A 102 -9.51 24.06 3.28
CA PRO A 102 -9.02 23.43 2.05
C PRO A 102 -8.08 22.24 2.30
N ILE A 103 -7.38 22.24 3.44
CA ILE A 103 -6.50 21.13 3.83
C ILE A 103 -7.30 19.88 4.19
N GLY A 104 -8.44 20.01 4.88
CA GLY A 104 -9.29 18.87 5.25
C GLY A 104 -9.86 18.15 4.02
N HIS A 105 -10.32 18.92 3.02
CA HIS A 105 -10.73 18.36 1.73
C HIS A 105 -9.58 17.64 1.01
N THR A 106 -8.38 18.22 1.06
CA THR A 106 -7.20 17.61 0.42
C THR A 106 -6.81 16.31 1.10
N LEU A 107 -6.84 16.24 2.44
CA LEU A 107 -6.57 15.01 3.19
C LEU A 107 -7.53 13.88 2.81
N VAL A 108 -8.83 14.18 2.74
CA VAL A 108 -9.84 13.18 2.34
C VAL A 108 -9.69 12.75 0.88
N ALA A 109 -9.34 13.68 -0.02
CA ALA A 109 -9.02 13.33 -1.40
C ALA A 109 -7.79 12.41 -1.49
N CYS A 110 -6.75 12.66 -0.68
CA CYS A 110 -5.55 11.83 -0.61
C CYS A 110 -5.82 10.44 -0.02
N ASP A 111 -6.65 10.34 1.02
CA ASP A 111 -7.05 9.06 1.60
C ASP A 111 -7.94 8.27 0.63
N LEU A 112 -8.86 8.93 -0.08
CA LEU A 112 -9.65 8.31 -1.13
C LEU A 112 -8.77 7.80 -2.27
N LEU A 113 -7.81 8.61 -2.72
CA LEU A 113 -6.82 8.21 -3.73
C LEU A 113 -6.00 7.00 -3.27
N THR A 114 -5.64 6.95 -1.98
CA THR A 114 -4.93 5.82 -1.38
C THR A 114 -5.77 4.54 -1.43
N LEU A 115 -7.03 4.63 -1.01
CA LEU A 115 -7.99 3.52 -1.01
C LEU A 115 -8.23 2.99 -2.42
N LEU A 116 -8.55 3.87 -3.37
CA LEU A 116 -8.77 3.50 -4.77
C LEU A 116 -7.50 2.92 -5.41
N GLY A 117 -6.33 3.48 -5.10
CA GLY A 117 -5.04 2.94 -5.53
C GLY A 117 -4.80 1.51 -5.04
N ALA A 118 -5.07 1.23 -3.76
CA ALA A 118 -4.96 -0.11 -3.19
C ALA A 118 -5.92 -1.09 -3.87
N VAL A 119 -7.18 -0.70 -4.07
CA VAL A 119 -8.20 -1.50 -4.77
C VAL A 119 -7.80 -1.79 -6.22
N LEU A 120 -7.34 -0.77 -6.95
CA LEU A 120 -6.84 -0.93 -8.32
C LEU A 120 -5.65 -1.88 -8.39
N ALA A 121 -4.72 -1.76 -7.44
CA ALA A 121 -3.52 -2.58 -7.42
C ALA A 121 -3.84 -4.05 -7.16
N LEU A 122 -4.68 -4.32 -6.16
CA LEU A 122 -5.10 -5.67 -5.78
C LEU A 122 -6.11 -6.28 -6.78
N GLY A 123 -6.90 -5.46 -7.45
CA GLY A 123 -7.81 -5.86 -8.53
C GLY A 123 -7.09 -6.27 -9.82
N GLY A 124 -5.81 -5.94 -9.97
CA GLY A 124 -4.96 -6.40 -11.07
C GLY A 124 -4.36 -5.31 -11.96
N ARG A 125 -4.54 -4.02 -11.62
CA ARG A 125 -3.83 -2.88 -12.25
C ARG A 125 -2.69 -2.41 -11.35
N TYR A 126 -1.80 -3.33 -11.02
CA TYR A 126 -0.78 -3.17 -9.97
C TYR A 126 0.05 -1.89 -10.08
N ALA A 127 0.66 -1.61 -11.24
CA ALA A 127 1.56 -0.46 -11.39
C ALA A 127 0.84 0.89 -11.24
N LEU A 128 -0.37 1.01 -11.80
CA LEU A 128 -1.18 2.22 -11.68
C LEU A 128 -1.67 2.38 -10.23
N GLY A 129 -2.26 1.33 -9.67
CA GLY A 129 -2.80 1.35 -8.32
C GLY A 129 -1.73 1.62 -7.25
N ALA A 130 -0.54 1.01 -7.36
CA ALA A 130 0.55 1.24 -6.42
C ALA A 130 1.07 2.69 -6.47
N ARG A 131 1.14 3.30 -7.67
CA ARG A 131 1.51 4.71 -7.84
C ARG A 131 0.45 5.64 -7.27
N SER A 132 -0.83 5.36 -7.53
CA SER A 132 -1.95 6.12 -6.96
C SER A 132 -1.96 6.01 -5.43
N ALA A 133 -1.77 4.80 -4.89
CA ALA A 133 -1.71 4.57 -3.45
C ALA A 133 -0.56 5.36 -2.79
N PHE A 134 0.62 5.32 -3.40
CA PHE A 134 1.77 6.08 -2.94
C PHE A 134 1.54 7.60 -3.04
N ALA A 135 0.99 8.09 -4.15
CA ALA A 135 0.68 9.50 -4.33
C ALA A 135 -0.34 10.01 -3.28
N GLY A 136 -1.35 9.19 -2.95
CA GLY A 136 -2.28 9.48 -1.87
C GLY A 136 -1.58 9.62 -0.52
N VAL A 137 -0.77 8.62 -0.12
CA VAL A 137 -0.02 8.66 1.15
C VAL A 137 0.98 9.83 1.20
N ALA A 138 1.66 10.11 0.09
CA ALA A 138 2.56 11.25 -0.04
C ALA A 138 1.82 12.59 0.10
N GLY A 139 0.64 12.71 -0.53
CA GLY A 139 -0.23 13.87 -0.38
C GLY A 139 -0.71 14.06 1.05
N THR A 140 -1.20 13.00 1.71
CA THR A 140 -1.59 13.04 3.13
C THR A 140 -0.41 13.51 4.00
N SER A 141 0.79 12.98 3.77
CA SER A 141 1.99 13.37 4.52
C SER A 141 2.39 14.83 4.29
N ALA A 142 2.29 15.31 3.04
CA ALA A 142 2.56 16.70 2.69
C ALA A 142 1.54 17.67 3.32
N CYS A 143 0.27 17.32 3.34
CA CYS A 143 -0.77 18.09 4.01
C CYS A 143 -0.52 18.18 5.52
N LEU A 144 -0.18 17.06 6.17
CA LEU A 144 0.15 17.05 7.59
C LEU A 144 1.39 17.90 7.90
N LEU A 145 2.42 17.86 7.06
CA LEU A 145 3.58 18.75 7.16
C LEU A 145 3.20 20.23 6.99
N ALA A 146 2.34 20.55 6.03
CA ALA A 146 1.90 21.92 5.78
C ALA A 146 1.11 22.50 6.96
N VAL A 147 0.23 21.71 7.60
CA VAL A 147 -0.47 22.11 8.83
C VAL A 147 0.50 22.34 9.99
N SER A 148 1.59 21.58 10.01
CA SER A 148 2.59 21.62 11.06
C SER A 148 3.61 22.75 10.90
N LEU A 149 3.69 23.35 9.70
CA LEU A 149 4.68 24.36 9.33
C LEU A 149 4.68 25.62 10.23
N PRO A 150 3.52 26.18 10.64
CA PRO A 150 3.47 27.36 11.49
C PRO A 150 4.07 27.18 12.90
N GLY A 151 4.41 25.94 13.30
CA GLY A 151 5.11 25.61 14.55
C GLY A 151 6.31 24.67 14.35
N ALA A 152 6.81 24.53 13.11
CA ALA A 152 7.76 23.48 12.76
C ALA A 152 9.16 23.63 13.39
N LEU A 153 9.52 24.82 13.87
CA LEU A 153 10.80 25.05 14.57
C LEU A 153 10.80 24.46 15.99
N ASP A 154 9.62 24.31 16.60
CA ASP A 154 9.42 23.67 17.90
C ASP A 154 8.91 22.24 17.78
N MET A 155 8.79 21.72 16.55
CA MET A 155 8.24 20.38 16.33
C MET A 155 9.22 19.32 16.83
N PRO A 156 8.84 18.49 17.82
CA PRO A 156 9.71 17.42 18.27
C PRO A 156 9.96 16.45 17.12
N LEU A 157 11.18 15.93 17.02
CA LEU A 157 11.63 14.92 16.04
C LEU A 157 10.66 13.72 15.94
N GLU A 158 9.92 13.48 17.00
CA GLU A 158 8.85 12.50 17.12
C GLU A 158 7.76 12.68 16.06
N HIS A 159 7.35 13.91 15.70
CA HIS A 159 6.33 14.13 14.66
C HIS A 159 6.80 13.72 13.26
N ALA A 160 8.09 13.89 12.94
CA ALA A 160 8.65 13.37 11.70
C ALA A 160 8.64 11.83 11.68
N ALA A 161 8.77 11.19 12.84
CA ALA A 161 8.65 9.74 12.99
C ALA A 161 7.23 9.21 12.76
N TYR A 162 6.19 10.05 12.85
CA TYR A 162 4.81 9.68 12.47
C TYR A 162 4.55 9.65 10.96
N LEU A 163 5.35 10.40 10.18
CA LEU A 163 5.15 10.56 8.74
C LEU A 163 5.96 9.55 7.91
N LEU A 164 7.15 9.18 8.40
CA LEU A 164 8.08 8.32 7.67
C LEU A 164 7.55 6.88 7.47
N PRO A 165 6.96 6.19 8.48
CA PRO A 165 6.58 4.79 8.33
C PRO A 165 5.48 4.54 7.30
N PRO A 166 4.40 5.36 7.22
CA PRO A 166 3.44 5.26 6.13
C PRO A 166 4.07 5.39 4.74
N LEU A 167 5.00 6.34 4.55
CA LEU A 167 5.69 6.54 3.28
C LEU A 167 6.59 5.36 2.91
N LEU A 168 7.33 4.82 3.88
CA LEU A 168 8.18 3.65 3.67
C LEU A 168 7.34 2.42 3.27
N ILE A 169 6.23 2.18 3.97
CA ILE A 169 5.30 1.09 3.65
C ILE A 169 4.68 1.30 2.25
N ALA A 170 4.35 2.55 1.89
CA ALA A 170 3.81 2.90 0.59
C ALA A 170 4.82 2.77 -0.56
N ALA A 171 6.11 2.87 -0.27
CA ALA A 171 7.17 2.66 -1.25
C ALA A 171 7.40 1.17 -1.55
N LEU A 172 7.11 0.25 -0.61
CA LEU A 172 7.35 -1.19 -0.80
C LEU A 172 6.68 -1.76 -2.06
N PRO A 173 5.40 -1.46 -2.37
CA PRO A 173 4.76 -1.93 -3.59
C PRO A 173 5.42 -1.43 -4.87
N LEU A 174 6.04 -0.24 -4.87
CA LEU A 174 6.73 0.33 -6.03
C LEU A 174 8.06 -0.38 -6.32
N LEU A 175 8.71 -0.89 -5.27
CA LEU A 175 9.96 -1.64 -5.37
C LEU A 175 9.75 -3.08 -5.87
N CYS A 176 8.51 -3.59 -5.83
CA CYS A 176 8.16 -4.93 -6.30
C CYS A 176 8.58 -5.13 -7.77
N PRO A 177 9.41 -6.16 -8.07
CA PRO A 177 9.88 -6.42 -9.42
C PRO A 177 8.72 -6.77 -10.35
N ALA A 178 8.81 -6.31 -11.61
CA ALA A 178 7.71 -6.43 -12.57
C ALA A 178 7.29 -7.88 -12.84
N ASP A 179 8.27 -8.80 -12.82
CA ASP A 179 8.08 -10.21 -13.13
C ASP A 179 7.36 -10.99 -12.02
N LEU A 180 7.33 -10.47 -10.79
CA LEU A 180 6.70 -11.11 -9.64
C LEU A 180 5.43 -10.39 -9.18
N ARG A 181 4.87 -9.54 -10.04
CA ARG A 181 3.62 -8.84 -9.73
C ARG A 181 2.48 -9.85 -9.54
N PRO A 182 1.54 -9.58 -8.61
CA PRO A 182 0.38 -10.42 -8.42
C PRO A 182 -0.38 -10.60 -9.75
N PRO A 183 -0.83 -11.81 -10.09
CA PRO A 183 -1.61 -12.04 -11.30
C PRO A 183 -2.93 -11.26 -11.23
N ARG A 184 -3.44 -10.89 -12.41
CA ARG A 184 -4.70 -10.14 -12.55
C ARG A 184 -5.86 -10.98 -11.99
N ARG A 185 -6.50 -10.49 -10.93
CA ARG A 185 -7.61 -11.20 -10.26
C ARG A 185 -8.96 -10.92 -10.89
N ILE A 186 -9.19 -9.68 -11.29
CA ILE A 186 -10.44 -9.27 -11.91
C ILE A 186 -10.19 -9.11 -13.41
N GLY A 187 -10.68 -10.09 -14.17
CA GLY A 187 -10.56 -10.11 -15.63
C GLY A 187 -11.43 -9.05 -16.31
N SER A 188 -12.59 -8.74 -15.74
CA SER A 188 -13.57 -7.82 -16.33
C SER A 188 -13.39 -6.37 -15.84
N ALA A 189 -13.49 -5.41 -16.75
CA ALA A 189 -13.48 -3.99 -16.39
C ALA A 189 -14.68 -3.64 -15.49
N ALA A 190 -15.85 -4.24 -15.76
CA ALA A 190 -17.07 -4.05 -14.97
C ALA A 190 -16.90 -4.51 -13.51
N GLY A 191 -16.23 -5.64 -13.26
CA GLY A 191 -15.96 -6.10 -11.90
C GLY A 191 -15.02 -5.16 -11.14
N LEU A 192 -14.05 -4.55 -11.84
CA LEU A 192 -13.14 -3.58 -11.24
C LEU A 192 -13.88 -2.27 -10.92
N VAL A 193 -14.70 -1.77 -11.84
CA VAL A 193 -15.53 -0.57 -11.64
C VAL A 193 -16.51 -0.78 -10.48
N ALA A 194 -17.19 -1.93 -10.43
CA ALA A 194 -18.06 -2.28 -9.33
C ALA A 194 -17.31 -2.27 -7.99
N LEU A 195 -16.09 -2.81 -7.94
CA LEU A 195 -15.28 -2.80 -6.72
C LEU A 195 -14.83 -1.39 -6.33
N LEU A 196 -14.49 -0.53 -7.29
CA LEU A 196 -14.11 0.86 -7.04
C LEU A 196 -15.28 1.70 -6.52
N ILE A 197 -16.51 1.37 -6.89
CA ILE A 197 -17.72 2.01 -6.37
C ILE A 197 -18.07 1.45 -4.99
N TRP A 198 -17.99 0.12 -4.84
CA TRP A 198 -18.33 -0.54 -3.58
C TRP A 198 -17.36 -0.22 -2.44
N ALA A 199 -16.07 -0.01 -2.71
CA ALA A 199 -15.09 0.31 -1.68
C ALA A 199 -15.42 1.60 -0.88
N PRO A 200 -15.59 2.78 -1.51
CA PRO A 200 -15.96 4.00 -0.78
C PRO A 200 -17.38 3.91 -0.21
N LEU A 201 -18.31 3.23 -0.88
CA LEU A 201 -19.66 3.02 -0.36
C LEU A 201 -19.64 2.20 0.95
N SER A 202 -18.83 1.14 1.00
CA SER A 202 -18.68 0.32 2.21
C SER A 202 -18.07 1.11 3.36
N VAL A 203 -17.13 2.03 3.07
CA VAL A 203 -16.57 2.95 4.06
C VAL A 203 -17.64 3.89 4.61
N ALA A 204 -18.48 4.46 3.74
CA ALA A 204 -19.59 5.31 4.17
C ALA A 204 -20.61 4.55 5.02
N VAL A 205 -20.98 3.33 4.61
CA VAL A 205 -21.88 2.45 5.38
C VAL A 205 -21.26 2.13 6.75
N LEU A 206 -19.98 1.76 6.80
CA LEU A 206 -19.29 1.47 8.06
C LEU A 206 -19.24 2.69 8.99
N ALA A 207 -19.03 3.89 8.44
CA ALA A 207 -19.01 5.14 9.20
C ALA A 207 -20.36 5.48 9.83
N LEU A 208 -21.45 5.24 9.09
CA LEU A 208 -22.82 5.53 9.52
C LEU A 208 -23.38 4.48 10.48
N LEU A 209 -23.12 3.18 10.23
CA LEU A 209 -23.52 2.10 11.14
C LEU A 209 -22.89 2.24 12.52
N ASP A 210 -21.77 2.95 12.60
CA ASP A 210 -21.06 3.21 13.84
C ASP A 210 -21.39 4.58 14.47
N ALA A 211 -22.40 5.29 13.98
CA ALA A 211 -22.87 6.51 14.60
C ALA A 211 -23.66 6.26 15.89
N ASP A 212 -24.37 5.13 15.97
CA ASP A 212 -25.23 4.75 17.10
C ASP A 212 -24.53 3.86 18.15
N GLY A 213 -23.20 3.72 18.07
CA GLY A 213 -22.38 3.12 19.13
C GLY A 213 -22.15 1.60 19.08
N ILE A 214 -22.69 0.88 18.08
CA ILE A 214 -22.46 -0.56 17.90
C ILE A 214 -20.97 -0.89 17.64
N GLY A 215 -20.16 0.07 17.18
CA GLY A 215 -18.74 -0.08 16.85
C GLY A 215 -17.81 0.97 17.48
N MET A 216 -18.18 1.57 18.62
CA MET A 216 -17.38 2.56 19.40
C MET A 216 -15.93 2.14 19.69
N VAL A 217 -15.56 0.90 19.39
CA VAL A 217 -14.21 0.38 19.46
C VAL A 217 -13.49 0.66 18.14
N PRO A 218 -12.49 1.56 18.09
CA PRO A 218 -11.71 1.85 16.87
C PRO A 218 -11.06 0.60 16.24
N LEU A 219 -10.91 -0.46 17.04
CA LEU A 219 -10.51 -1.79 16.59
C LEU A 219 -11.45 -2.37 15.52
N TRP A 220 -12.78 -2.19 15.65
CA TRP A 220 -13.77 -2.67 14.67
C TRP A 220 -13.64 -1.94 13.33
N ARG A 221 -13.56 -0.60 13.37
CA ARG A 221 -13.36 0.24 12.17
C ARG A 221 -12.09 -0.09 11.41
N PHE A 222 -11.08 -0.61 12.09
CA PHE A 222 -9.83 -1.05 11.45
C PHE A 222 -9.91 -2.52 11.01
N ALA A 223 -10.47 -3.40 11.84
CA ALA A 223 -10.58 -4.83 11.55
C ALA A 223 -11.40 -5.12 10.29
N VAL A 224 -12.53 -4.46 10.09
CA VAL A 224 -13.40 -4.70 8.92
C VAL A 224 -12.69 -4.37 7.59
N PRO A 225 -12.07 -3.20 7.40
CA PRO A 225 -11.24 -2.92 6.22
C PRO A 225 -10.05 -3.87 6.10
N VAL A 226 -9.37 -4.23 7.19
CA VAL A 226 -8.28 -5.21 7.14
C VAL A 226 -8.77 -6.53 6.57
N LEU A 227 -9.89 -7.06 7.06
CA LEU A 227 -10.51 -8.29 6.55
C LEU A 227 -10.89 -8.16 5.08
N ALA A 228 -11.60 -7.08 4.71
CA ALA A 228 -12.05 -6.86 3.34
C ALA A 228 -10.87 -6.78 2.36
N VAL A 229 -9.82 -6.04 2.72
CA VAL A 229 -8.67 -5.86 1.84
C VAL A 229 -7.75 -7.09 1.85
N LEU A 230 -7.70 -7.87 2.93
CA LEU A 230 -7.04 -9.19 2.92
C LEU A 230 -7.76 -10.19 2.02
N VAL A 231 -9.10 -10.16 1.98
CA VAL A 231 -9.90 -10.96 1.04
C VAL A 231 -9.57 -10.55 -0.41
N LEU A 232 -9.43 -9.25 -0.68
CA LEU A 232 -9.04 -8.73 -2.00
C LEU A 232 -7.59 -9.05 -2.38
N ALA A 233 -6.64 -8.85 -1.45
CA ALA A 233 -5.24 -9.21 -1.61
C ALA A 233 -5.08 -10.72 -1.86
N GLY A 234 -6.00 -11.49 -1.26
CA GLY A 234 -6.46 -12.80 -1.63
C GLY A 234 -5.49 -13.95 -1.41
N LEU A 235 -6.06 -15.16 -1.46
CA LEU A 235 -5.47 -16.44 -1.04
C LEU A 235 -4.04 -16.76 -1.54
N PRO A 236 -3.64 -16.48 -2.80
CA PRO A 236 -2.26 -16.65 -3.26
C PRO A 236 -1.20 -15.92 -2.42
N ALA A 237 -1.45 -14.67 -2.01
CA ALA A 237 -0.52 -13.89 -1.19
C ALA A 237 -0.34 -14.51 0.20
N LEU A 238 -1.42 -15.02 0.78
CA LEU A 238 -1.43 -15.73 2.07
C LEU A 238 -0.77 -17.12 1.97
N SER A 239 -0.86 -17.80 0.82
CA SER A 239 -0.27 -19.13 0.63
C SER A 239 1.26 -19.15 0.53
N GLY A 240 1.87 -17.99 0.21
CA GLY A 240 3.31 -17.77 0.24
C GLY A 240 3.85 -17.60 1.67
N VAL A 241 2.97 -17.31 2.63
CA VAL A 241 3.30 -17.16 4.05
C VAL A 241 3.25 -18.54 4.72
N ARG A 242 4.29 -19.35 4.50
CA ARG A 242 4.39 -20.70 5.09
C ARG A 242 5.20 -20.75 6.37
N THR A 243 5.95 -19.70 6.69
CA THR A 243 6.85 -19.61 7.83
C THR A 243 6.42 -18.50 8.78
N ALA A 244 6.76 -18.63 10.07
CA ALA A 244 6.51 -17.61 11.08
C ALA A 244 7.09 -16.24 10.67
N GLY A 245 8.27 -16.22 10.04
CA GLY A 245 8.88 -14.99 9.52
C GLY A 245 8.09 -14.35 8.37
N GLY A 246 7.48 -15.15 7.48
CA GLY A 246 6.59 -14.61 6.44
C GLY A 246 5.32 -14.00 7.03
N PHE A 247 4.82 -14.56 8.13
CA PHE A 247 3.63 -14.04 8.82
C PHE A 247 3.95 -12.73 9.54
N ALA A 248 5.10 -12.66 10.22
CA ALA A 248 5.59 -11.42 10.80
C ALA A 248 5.73 -10.32 9.74
N LEU A 249 6.28 -10.63 8.56
CA LEU A 249 6.39 -9.67 7.45
C LEU A 249 5.03 -9.25 6.88
N ALA A 250 4.05 -10.15 6.83
CA ALA A 250 2.70 -9.83 6.36
C ALA A 250 1.91 -9.00 7.38
N ALA A 251 2.11 -9.25 8.69
CA ALA A 251 1.43 -8.56 9.78
C ALA A 251 2.05 -7.20 10.10
N ALA A 252 3.36 -7.02 9.89
CA ALA A 252 4.09 -5.81 10.26
C ALA A 252 3.48 -4.52 9.67
N PRO A 253 3.12 -4.42 8.38
CA PRO A 253 2.48 -3.23 7.83
C PRO A 253 1.17 -2.86 8.54
N PHE A 254 0.36 -3.84 8.93
CA PHE A 254 -0.90 -3.60 9.64
C PHE A 254 -0.68 -3.12 11.06
N LEU A 255 0.28 -3.71 11.79
CA LEU A 255 0.60 -3.29 13.15
C LEU A 255 1.19 -1.88 13.18
N VAL A 256 2.13 -1.60 12.28
CA VAL A 256 2.77 -0.29 12.16
C VAL A 256 1.74 0.77 11.80
N LEU A 257 0.98 0.56 10.72
CA LEU A 257 -0.04 1.54 10.31
C LEU A 257 -1.18 1.68 11.33
N GLY A 258 -1.59 0.58 11.96
CA GLY A 258 -2.58 0.60 13.02
C GLY A 258 -2.11 1.36 14.27
N HIS A 259 -0.83 1.27 14.62
CA HIS A 259 -0.23 2.05 15.70
C HIS A 259 -0.25 3.54 15.38
N PHE A 260 0.20 3.91 14.18
CA PHE A 260 0.18 5.30 13.71
C PHE A 260 -1.22 5.87 13.48
N SER A 261 -2.25 5.02 13.41
CA SER A 261 -3.65 5.41 13.38
C SER A 261 -4.30 5.47 14.77
N GLY A 262 -3.54 5.22 15.85
CA GLY A 262 -4.05 5.21 17.23
C GLY A 262 -4.91 3.98 17.58
N VAL A 263 -4.94 2.97 16.73
CA VAL A 263 -5.74 1.74 16.91
C VAL A 263 -4.96 0.68 17.68
N VAL A 264 -3.66 0.56 17.40
CA VAL A 264 -2.79 -0.48 17.97
C VAL A 264 -1.86 0.15 19.02
N GLY A 265 -2.20 0.01 20.29
CA GLY A 265 -1.33 0.34 21.43
C GLY A 265 -0.80 -0.90 22.13
N GLU A 266 -0.02 -0.72 23.20
CA GLU A 266 0.54 -1.81 24.01
C GLU A 266 -0.55 -2.78 24.51
N ALA A 267 -1.70 -2.26 24.93
CA ALA A 267 -2.83 -3.05 25.41
C ALA A 267 -3.51 -3.91 24.31
N ASN A 268 -3.44 -3.47 23.05
CA ASN A 268 -4.21 -4.06 21.95
C ASN A 268 -3.34 -4.76 20.88
N ALA A 269 -2.01 -4.68 20.98
CA ALA A 269 -1.08 -5.29 20.04
C ALA A 269 -1.24 -6.82 19.96
N VAL A 270 -1.39 -7.48 21.10
CA VAL A 270 -1.61 -8.93 21.18
C VAL A 270 -2.96 -9.34 20.57
N PRO A 271 -4.10 -8.72 20.92
CA PRO A 271 -5.38 -8.94 20.24
C PRO A 271 -5.30 -8.76 18.71
N CYS A 272 -4.62 -7.71 18.24
CA CYS A 272 -4.44 -7.46 16.81
C CYS A 272 -3.63 -8.57 16.12
N LEU A 273 -2.55 -9.04 16.75
CA LEU A 273 -1.77 -10.17 16.25
C LEU A 273 -2.60 -11.47 16.19
N VAL A 274 -3.38 -11.74 17.24
CA VAL A 274 -4.27 -12.90 17.29
C VAL A 274 -5.33 -12.82 16.21
N LEU A 275 -5.94 -11.65 15.98
CA LEU A 275 -6.94 -11.44 14.94
C LEU A 275 -6.34 -11.65 13.54
N LEU A 276 -5.16 -11.10 13.27
CA LEU A 276 -4.45 -11.31 12.00
C LEU A 276 -4.08 -12.79 11.79
N ALA A 277 -3.68 -13.49 12.86
CA ALA A 277 -3.35 -14.91 12.81
C ALA A 277 -4.59 -15.78 12.58
N ALA A 278 -5.67 -15.51 13.31
CA ALA A 278 -6.95 -16.19 13.19
C ALA A 278 -7.57 -16.00 11.80
N THR A 279 -7.50 -14.77 11.26
CA THR A 279 -7.94 -14.47 9.89
C THR A 279 -7.14 -15.27 8.87
N GLY A 280 -5.81 -15.25 8.98
CA GLY A 280 -4.94 -16.04 8.11
C GLY A 280 -5.24 -17.54 8.17
N LEU A 281 -5.52 -18.06 9.38
CA LEU A 281 -5.86 -19.46 9.60
C LEU A 281 -7.25 -19.82 9.05
N ALA A 282 -8.27 -18.99 9.29
CA ALA A 282 -9.63 -19.21 8.80
C ALA A 282 -9.69 -19.25 7.27
N VAL A 283 -9.01 -18.31 6.62
CA VAL A 283 -8.88 -18.26 5.16
C VAL A 283 -8.15 -19.52 4.62
N ARG A 284 -7.14 -20.01 5.34
CA ARG A 284 -6.43 -21.26 4.99
C ARG A 284 -7.31 -22.50 5.15
N LEU A 285 -8.10 -22.59 6.21
CA LEU A 285 -9.00 -23.71 6.48
C LEU A 285 -10.15 -23.77 5.46
N TRP A 286 -10.73 -22.62 5.11
CA TRP A 286 -11.76 -22.50 4.07
C TRP A 286 -11.27 -23.08 2.73
N ARG A 287 -10.01 -22.84 2.36
CA ARG A 287 -9.40 -23.44 1.15
C ARG A 287 -9.34 -24.97 1.22
N ARG A 288 -8.89 -25.55 2.34
CA ARG A 288 -8.80 -27.01 2.48
C ARG A 288 -10.15 -27.67 2.25
N ARG A 289 -11.23 -27.03 2.72
CA ARG A 289 -12.59 -27.50 2.55
C ARG A 289 -13.07 -27.43 1.09
N ASN A 290 -12.81 -26.30 0.41
CA ASN A 290 -13.29 -26.10 -0.98
C ASN A 290 -12.40 -26.76 -2.05
N SER A 291 -11.14 -27.06 -1.75
CA SER A 291 -10.26 -27.84 -2.65
C SER A 291 -10.54 -29.34 -2.57
N GLY A 292 -11.10 -29.83 -1.46
CA GLY A 292 -11.53 -31.24 -1.33
C GLY A 292 -12.81 -31.54 -2.10
N THR A 293 -13.71 -30.56 -2.25
CA THR A 293 -14.97 -30.73 -3.00
C THR A 293 -14.80 -30.67 -4.53
N ALA A 294 -13.68 -30.14 -5.04
CA ALA A 294 -13.40 -30.08 -6.47
C ALA A 294 -12.68 -31.33 -7.02
N GLY A 295 -12.39 -32.34 -6.18
CA GLY A 295 -11.76 -33.60 -6.58
C GLY A 295 -12.72 -34.78 -6.78
N HIS A 296 -14.03 -34.53 -6.69
CA HIS A 296 -15.10 -35.52 -6.88
C HIS A 296 -16.19 -35.00 -7.83
N ALA A 297 -15.78 -34.49 -8.99
CA ALA A 297 -16.65 -34.24 -10.12
C ALA A 297 -15.92 -34.63 -11.41
#